data_AF-A0A2I1F2A4-F1
#
_entry.id   AF-A0A2I1F2A4-F1
#
_cell.length_a   1.000
_cell.length_b   1.000
_cell.length_c   1.000
_cell.angle_alpha   90.00
_cell.angle_beta   90.00
_cell.angle_gamma   90.00
#
_symmetry.space_group_name_H-M   'P 1'
#
loop_
_entity.id
_entity.type
_entity.pdbx_description
1 polymer ?
#
loop_
_entity_poly.entity_id
_entity_poly.type
_entity_poly.pdbx_seq_one_letter_code
_entity_poly.pdbx_strand_id
1 'polypeptide(L)'
;MFWELTSRSSPLKFETRDPHIVTLEILNVREEPVPITNAIFVRLYQRCWECEPDKRSDIHQVNLQLKSIDSENNNASAVFYSKEGGISEKMESEDSDLSNCEEDCDLNKLDLNKIDNLPRFDISS
;
A
#
# COMPACT_ATOMS: atom_id res chain seq x y z
N MET A 1 -5.96 -5.19 -3.57
CA MET A 1 -6.76 -5.59 -4.74
C MET A 1 -5.95 -5.67 -6.05
N PHE A 2 -5.36 -4.61 -6.58
CA PHE A 2 -4.66 -4.67 -7.88
C PHE A 2 -3.55 -5.73 -7.95
N TRP A 3 -2.70 -5.79 -6.92
CA TRP A 3 -1.64 -6.79 -6.87
C TRP A 3 -2.17 -8.24 -6.91
N GLU A 4 -3.18 -8.54 -6.10
CA GLU A 4 -3.83 -9.87 -6.02
C GLU A 4 -4.39 -10.31 -7.37
N LEU A 5 -4.99 -9.40 -8.15
CA LEU A 5 -5.49 -9.71 -9.50
C LEU A 5 -4.34 -10.08 -10.46
N THR A 6 -3.21 -9.37 -10.36
CA THR A 6 -2.04 -9.60 -11.24
C THR A 6 -1.21 -10.81 -10.81
N SER A 7 -1.15 -11.11 -9.51
CA SER A 7 -0.40 -12.24 -8.94
C SER A 7 -1.21 -13.52 -8.87
N ARG A 8 -2.56 -13.41 -8.92
CA ARG A 8 -3.50 -14.49 -8.60
C ARG A 8 -3.18 -15.16 -7.26
N SER A 9 -2.65 -14.38 -6.33
CA SER A 9 -2.15 -14.84 -5.04
C SER A 9 -2.72 -13.98 -3.92
N SER A 10 -2.91 -14.58 -2.76
CA SER A 10 -3.38 -13.84 -1.59
C SER A 10 -2.30 -12.91 -1.04
N PRO A 11 -2.64 -11.64 -0.76
CA PRO A 11 -1.73 -10.70 -0.10
C PRO A 11 -1.24 -11.21 1.26
N LEU A 12 0.07 -11.19 1.47
CA LEU A 12 0.79 -11.59 2.67
C LEU A 12 0.44 -13.00 3.16
N LYS A 13 -0.16 -13.84 2.29
CA LYS A 13 -0.72 -15.16 2.61
C LYS A 13 -1.64 -15.11 3.84
N PHE A 14 -2.43 -14.03 3.95
CA PHE A 14 -3.13 -13.67 5.19
C PHE A 14 -4.06 -14.78 5.69
N GLU A 15 -4.58 -15.65 4.83
CA GLU A 15 -5.50 -16.74 5.21
C GLU A 15 -4.85 -17.77 6.14
N THR A 16 -3.52 -17.87 6.10
CA THR A 16 -2.75 -18.87 6.86
C THR A 16 -2.07 -18.29 8.09
N ARG A 17 -2.28 -17.01 8.39
CA ARG A 17 -1.51 -16.24 9.38
C ARG A 17 -2.43 -15.63 10.44
N ASP A 18 -1.84 -15.29 11.59
CA ASP A 18 -2.57 -14.56 12.63
C ASP A 18 -2.98 -13.16 12.11
N PRO A 19 -4.27 -12.79 12.17
CA PRO A 19 -4.74 -11.49 11.72
C PRO A 19 -4.00 -10.30 12.36
N HIS A 20 -3.62 -10.39 13.65
CA HIS A 20 -2.93 -9.30 14.34
C HIS A 20 -1.53 -9.08 13.77
N ILE A 21 -0.82 -10.17 13.42
CA ILE A 21 0.50 -10.07 12.78
C ILE A 21 0.36 -9.43 11.40
N VAL A 22 -0.63 -9.87 10.60
CA VAL A 22 -0.88 -9.31 9.27
C VAL A 22 -1.24 -7.82 9.35
N THR A 23 -2.08 -7.41 10.31
CA THR A 23 -2.43 -6.00 10.52
C THR A 23 -1.19 -5.15 10.81
N LEU A 24 -0.27 -5.62 11.67
CA LEU A 24 0.96 -4.91 11.97
C LEU A 24 1.91 -4.85 10.76
N GLU A 25 2.04 -5.93 10.00
CA GLU A 25 2.87 -5.96 8.79
C GLU A 25 2.36 -5.01 7.72
N ILE A 26 1.05 -4.89 7.51
CA ILE A 26 0.45 -3.95 6.54
C ILE A 26 0.74 -2.47 6.88
N LEU A 27 1.34 -2.15 8.02
CA LEU A 27 1.81 -0.79 8.26
C LEU A 27 3.04 -0.44 7.40
N ASN A 28 3.91 -1.41 7.10
CA ASN A 28 5.21 -1.14 6.44
C ASN A 28 5.59 -2.16 5.34
N VAL A 29 4.93 -3.31 5.29
CA VAL A 29 5.21 -4.38 4.34
C VAL A 29 4.20 -4.32 3.20
N ARG A 30 4.72 -4.35 1.98
CA ARG A 30 3.92 -4.44 0.75
C ARG A 30 4.44 -5.60 -0.08
N GLU A 31 3.60 -6.02 -1.00
CA GLU A 31 3.93 -7.13 -1.88
C GLU A 31 4.94 -6.74 -2.95
N GLU A 32 5.79 -7.70 -3.30
CA GLU A 32 6.74 -7.55 -4.39
C GLU A 32 6.02 -7.51 -5.74
N PRO A 33 6.34 -6.55 -6.63
CA PRO A 33 5.74 -6.49 -7.95
C PRO A 33 5.94 -7.77 -8.75
N VAL A 34 4.88 -8.24 -9.41
CA VAL A 34 4.94 -9.41 -10.28
C VAL A 34 5.69 -9.03 -11.58
N PRO A 35 6.80 -9.70 -11.94
CA PRO A 35 7.68 -9.27 -13.05
C PRO A 35 7.03 -9.10 -14.42
N ILE A 36 5.92 -9.79 -14.67
CA ILE A 36 5.21 -9.79 -15.96
C ILE A 36 4.14 -8.67 -16.02
N THR A 37 3.89 -7.99 -14.91
CA THR A 37 2.88 -6.92 -14.85
C THR A 37 3.40 -5.65 -15.51
N ASN A 38 2.53 -4.97 -16.27
CA ASN A 38 2.84 -3.68 -16.88
C ASN A 38 3.40 -2.69 -15.84
N ALA A 39 4.56 -2.11 -16.11
CA ALA A 39 5.27 -1.25 -15.17
C ALA A 39 4.47 0.02 -14.77
N ILE A 40 3.60 0.53 -15.65
CA ILE A 40 2.69 1.64 -15.33
C ILE A 40 1.68 1.19 -14.29
N PHE A 41 1.13 -0.01 -14.45
CA PHE A 41 0.19 -0.60 -13.50
C PHE A 41 0.86 -0.88 -12.14
N VAL A 42 2.10 -1.35 -12.15
CA VAL A 42 2.92 -1.51 -10.94
C VAL A 42 3.06 -0.20 -10.18
N ARG A 43 3.51 0.87 -10.85
CA ARG A 43 3.65 2.19 -10.23
C ARG A 43 2.33 2.73 -9.71
N LEU A 44 1.24 2.49 -10.43
CA LEU A 44 -0.09 2.94 -10.03
C LEU A 44 -0.49 2.35 -8.68
N TYR A 45 -0.50 1.02 -8.55
CA TYR A 45 -0.91 0.41 -7.28
C TYR A 45 0.10 0.69 -6.15
N GLN A 46 1.38 0.89 -6.48
CA GLN A 46 2.38 1.27 -5.50
C GLN A 46 2.10 2.63 -4.86
N ARG A 47 1.69 3.62 -5.67
CA ARG A 47 1.29 4.92 -5.14
C ARG A 47 -0.02 4.85 -4.35
N CYS A 48 -0.95 3.96 -4.70
CA CYS A 48 -2.20 3.81 -3.97
C CYS A 48 -2.04 3.28 -2.54
N TRP A 49 -0.97 2.53 -2.26
CA TRP A 49 -0.76 1.88 -0.97
C TRP A 49 0.44 2.44 -0.17
N GLU A 50 0.89 3.65 -0.50
CA GLU A 50 1.91 4.39 0.24
C GLU A 50 1.57 4.44 1.73
N CYS A 51 2.59 4.32 2.58
CA CYS A 51 2.40 4.28 4.04
C CYS A 51 1.79 5.60 4.52
N GLU A 52 2.34 6.71 4.06
CA GLU A 52 1.82 8.06 4.32
C GLU A 52 0.52 8.30 3.55
N PRO A 53 -0.61 8.58 4.23
CA PRO A 53 -1.90 8.80 3.58
C PRO A 53 -1.86 9.94 2.53
N ASP A 54 -1.18 11.04 2.85
CA ASP A 54 -1.10 12.23 1.99
C ASP A 54 -0.31 11.99 0.69
N LYS A 55 0.50 10.93 0.65
CA LYS A 55 1.26 10.55 -0.55
C LYS A 55 0.48 9.60 -1.45
N ARG A 56 -0.67 9.09 -1.00
CA ARG A 56 -1.50 8.20 -1.80
C ARG A 56 -2.11 8.95 -2.97
N SER A 57 -2.20 8.26 -4.11
CA SER A 57 -2.83 8.85 -5.30
C SER A 57 -4.31 9.09 -5.08
N ASP A 58 -4.78 10.26 -5.50
CA ASP A 58 -6.20 10.60 -5.53
C ASP A 58 -6.97 9.69 -6.50
N ILE A 59 -8.22 9.37 -6.17
CA ILE A 59 -9.03 8.42 -6.94
C ILE A 59 -9.32 8.90 -8.36
N HIS A 60 -9.43 10.22 -8.61
CA HIS A 60 -9.59 10.76 -9.95
C HIS A 60 -8.30 10.59 -10.77
N GLN A 61 -7.13 10.79 -10.15
CA GLN A 61 -5.83 10.53 -10.80
C GLN A 61 -5.66 9.05 -11.14
N VAL A 62 -6.05 8.15 -10.24
CA VAL A 62 -6.02 6.70 -10.48
C VAL A 62 -6.88 6.34 -11.69
N ASN A 63 -8.11 6.86 -11.76
CA ASN A 63 -9.02 6.62 -12.87
C ASN A 63 -8.47 7.16 -14.22
N LEU A 64 -7.84 8.33 -14.22
CA LEU A 64 -7.20 8.89 -15.41
C LEU A 64 -6.04 8.01 -15.89
N GLN A 65 -5.19 7.55 -14.98
CA GLN A 65 -4.07 6.66 -15.31
C GLN A 65 -4.58 5.32 -15.85
N LEU A 66 -5.60 4.72 -15.24
CA LEU A 66 -6.19 3.47 -15.72
C LEU A 66 -6.73 3.58 -17.15
N LYS A 67 -7.44 4.68 -17.48
CA LYS A 67 -7.94 4.93 -18.85
C LYS A 67 -6.81 5.10 -19.86
N SER A 68 -5.62 5.50 -19.41
CA SER A 68 -4.45 5.69 -20.28
C SER A 68 -3.65 4.40 -20.51
N ILE A 69 -3.99 3.28 -19.84
CA ILE A 69 -3.24 2.02 -19.94
C ILE A 69 -3.62 1.21 -21.21
N ASP A 70 -4.54 1.70 -22.04
CA ASP A 70 -5.01 0.97 -23.23
C ASP A 70 -3.94 0.84 -24.35
N SER A 71 -3.79 -0.40 -24.82
CA SER A 71 -3.23 -0.87 -26.10
C SER A 71 -1.71 -0.86 -26.40
N GLU A 72 -0.90 0.11 -25.97
CA GLU A 72 0.48 0.25 -26.51
C GLU A 72 1.65 -0.13 -25.58
N ASN A 73 1.41 -0.38 -24.29
CA ASN A 73 2.50 -0.46 -23.30
C ASN A 73 2.99 -1.89 -22.96
N ASN A 74 3.02 -2.80 -23.92
CA ASN A 74 3.39 -4.20 -23.70
C ASN A 74 4.91 -4.46 -23.61
N ASN A 75 5.78 -3.44 -23.72
CA ASN A 75 7.23 -3.67 -23.83
C ASN A 75 8.15 -2.65 -23.13
N ALA A 76 7.68 -1.87 -22.17
CA ALA A 76 8.60 -1.10 -21.33
C ALA A 76 9.21 -2.03 -20.27
N SER A 77 10.32 -2.69 -20.67
CA SER A 77 11.23 -3.41 -19.78
C SER A 77 11.43 -2.64 -18.47
N ALA A 78 11.41 -3.37 -17.36
CA ALA A 78 11.63 -2.85 -16.01
C ALA A 78 12.97 -2.10 -15.95
N VAL A 79 12.92 -0.79 -16.17
CA VAL A 79 14.03 0.10 -15.82
C VAL A 79 13.60 0.82 -14.55
N PHE A 80 14.16 0.34 -13.44
CA PHE A 80 14.16 1.05 -12.17
C PHE A 80 14.87 2.39 -12.37
N TYR A 81 14.10 3.47 -12.43
CA TYR A 81 14.62 4.82 -12.30
C TYR A 81 14.21 5.35 -10.93
N SER A 82 15.13 5.31 -9.98
CA SER A 82 15.09 6.22 -8.84
C SER A 82 15.35 7.61 -9.38
N LYS A 83 14.37 8.51 -9.29
CA LYS A 83 14.66 9.94 -9.28
C LYS A 83 13.72 10.68 -8.34
N GLU A 84 14.37 11.15 -7.28
CA GLU A 84 13.98 12.24 -6.39
C GLU A 84 13.80 13.55 -7.19
N GLY A 85 12.85 14.38 -6.75
CA GLY A 85 12.63 15.71 -7.32
C GLY A 85 11.25 16.25 -6.96
N GLY A 86 11.15 16.94 -5.83
CA GLY A 86 9.97 17.70 -5.46
C GLY A 86 9.86 19.00 -6.27
N ILE A 87 8.63 19.43 -6.53
CA ILE A 87 8.25 20.83 -6.71
C ILE A 87 6.98 21.07 -5.89
N SER A 88 7.10 22.08 -5.03
CA SER A 88 6.06 22.69 -4.23
C SER A 88 5.15 23.53 -5.12
N GLU A 89 3.84 23.29 -5.05
CA GLU A 89 2.84 24.32 -5.36
C GLU A 89 1.84 24.37 -4.19
N LYS A 90 1.81 25.53 -3.55
CA LYS A 90 0.81 25.89 -2.55
C LYS A 90 -0.46 26.29 -3.27
N MET A 91 -1.59 25.73 -2.86
CA MET A 91 -2.91 26.32 -3.07
C MET A 91 -3.68 26.24 -1.75
N GLU A 92 -4.00 27.42 -1.22
CA GLU A 92 -4.88 27.65 -0.07
C GLU A 92 -6.35 27.66 -0.53
N SER A 93 -7.28 27.66 0.44
CA SER A 93 -8.76 27.62 0.37
C SER A 93 -9.33 26.18 0.36
N GLU A 94 -10.32 25.78 1.18
CA GLU A 94 -11.24 26.46 2.09
C GLU A 94 -11.68 25.47 3.18
N ASP A 95 -11.95 26.00 4.36
CA ASP A 95 -12.45 25.31 5.55
C ASP A 95 -13.83 24.68 5.27
N SER A 96 -13.99 23.40 5.54
CA SER A 96 -15.28 22.71 5.44
C SER A 96 -15.36 21.67 6.55
N ASP A 97 -16.23 21.97 7.51
CA ASP A 97 -16.53 21.22 8.72
C ASP A 97 -16.59 19.70 8.49
N LEU A 98 -15.62 18.99 9.07
CA LEU A 98 -15.68 17.55 9.25
C LEU A 98 -16.68 17.24 10.36
N SER A 99 -17.94 17.01 9.96
CA SER A 99 -18.92 16.41 10.86
C SER A 99 -18.48 14.99 11.22
N ASN A 100 -18.27 14.81 12.51
CA ASN A 100 -17.93 13.60 13.26
C ASN A 100 -18.14 12.27 12.51
N CYS A 101 -17.04 11.56 12.21
CA CYS A 101 -17.05 10.10 12.16
C CYS A 101 -16.62 9.58 13.53
N GLU A 102 -17.57 9.54 14.47
CA GLU A 102 -17.40 8.72 15.67
C GLU A 102 -17.69 7.27 15.28
N GLU A 103 -16.63 6.53 14.99
CA GLU A 103 -16.59 5.10 15.31
C GLU A 103 -15.17 4.80 15.81
N ASP A 104 -15.05 4.70 17.13
CA ASP A 104 -13.84 4.35 17.87
C ASP A 104 -13.17 3.12 17.25
N CYS A 105 -12.04 3.33 16.56
CA CYS A 105 -11.06 2.27 16.38
C CYS A 105 -10.36 2.10 17.74
N ASP A 106 -10.93 1.26 18.61
CA ASP A 106 -10.33 0.85 19.89
C ASP A 106 -8.99 0.14 19.65
N LEU A 107 -7.92 0.91 19.47
CA LEU A 107 -6.53 0.43 19.40
C LEU A 107 -6.04 -0.17 20.72
N ASN A 108 -6.84 -0.06 21.80
CA ASN A 108 -6.54 -0.63 23.11
C ASN A 108 -6.88 -2.13 23.26
N LYS A 109 -7.34 -2.80 22.20
CA LYS A 109 -7.53 -4.26 22.21
C LYS A 109 -6.26 -5.06 21.90
N LEU A 110 -5.13 -4.39 21.69
CA LEU A 110 -3.83 -5.05 21.72
C LEU A 110 -3.37 -5.12 23.18
N ASP A 111 -3.61 -6.26 23.82
CA ASP A 111 -3.06 -6.54 25.14
C ASP A 111 -1.53 -6.67 25.02
N LEU A 112 -0.82 -5.56 25.28
CA LEU A 112 0.64 -5.46 25.25
C LEU A 112 1.30 -6.48 26.21
N ASN A 113 0.57 -6.99 27.20
CA ASN A 113 1.07 -7.99 28.14
C ASN A 113 1.15 -9.41 27.53
N LYS A 114 0.69 -9.59 26.28
CA LYS A 114 0.76 -10.88 25.57
C LYS A 114 2.01 -11.01 24.69
N ILE A 115 2.78 -9.94 24.51
CA ILE A 115 4.02 -9.93 23.71
C ILE A 115 5.15 -10.65 24.45
N ASP A 116 5.12 -10.66 25.79
CA ASP A 116 6.14 -11.29 26.63
C ASP A 116 6.10 -12.84 26.63
N ASN A 117 5.12 -13.45 25.96
CA ASN A 117 4.96 -14.91 25.86
C ASN A 117 5.23 -15.48 24.46
N LEU A 118 5.79 -14.69 23.53
CA LEU A 118 6.23 -15.22 22.24
C LEU A 118 7.57 -15.96 22.39
N PRO A 119 7.73 -17.18 21.83
CA PRO A 119 9.02 -17.85 21.84
C PRO A 119 10.05 -16.99 21.09
N ARG A 120 11.15 -16.68 21.78
CA ARG A 120 12.30 -16.02 21.18
C ARG A 120 12.86 -16.95 20.09
N PHE A 121 12.78 -16.53 18.83
CA PHE A 121 13.43 -17.25 17.75
C PHE A 121 14.94 -17.03 17.87
N ASP A 122 15.65 -18.05 18.34
CA ASP A 122 17.11 -18.10 18.29
C ASP A 122 17.52 -18.31 16.83
N ILE A 123 18.06 -17.27 16.21
CA ILE A 123 18.70 -17.36 14.90
C ILE A 123 20.12 -17.88 15.14
N SER A 124 20.30 -19.20 15.11
CA SER A 124 21.63 -19.79 14.97
C SER A 124 21.95 -19.98 13.48
N SER A 125 23.14 -19.50 13.11
CA SER A 125 23.72 -19.47 11.75
C SER A 125 23.97 -20.85 11.13
#